data_AF-A0A3D4YJ28-F1
#
_entry.id   AF-A0A3D4YJ28-F1
#
_cell.length_a   1.000
_cell.length_b   1.000
_cell.length_c   1.000
_cell.angle_alpha   90.00
_cell.angle_beta   90.00
_cell.angle_gamma   90.00
#
_symmetry.space_group_name_H-M   'P 1'
#
loop_
_entity.id
_entity.type
_entity.pdbx_description
1 polymer ?
#
loop_
_entity_poly.entity_id
_entity_poly.type
_entity_poly.pdbx_seq_one_letter_code
_entity_poly.pdbx_strand_id
1 'polypeptide(L)'
;MDFVGFFMDHCRPESVYVCDDSEHDIQHVRSRALEAGEETALAKAGQTIHWDNYGDQARDRQNTRIMVPGEKLESMSALNAIDLEDGYKEIQKIAKGIMEGKEAIIQFFSEGPTESPFTVPCIQFTDSWY
;
A
#
# COMPACT_ATOMS: atom_id res chain seq x y z
N MET A 1 18.45 9.01 6.28
CA MET A 1 17.07 8.72 5.84
C MET A 1 17.16 7.53 4.92
N ASP A 2 16.64 6.40 5.36
CA ASP A 2 16.56 5.17 4.56
C ASP A 2 15.12 4.64 4.69
N PHE A 3 14.21 5.20 3.89
CA PHE A 3 12.79 4.85 3.95
C PHE A 3 12.57 3.40 3.55
N VAL A 4 13.14 2.99 2.42
CA VAL A 4 12.98 1.64 1.88
C VAL A 4 13.64 0.62 2.79
N GLY A 5 14.89 0.85 3.22
CA GLY A 5 15.59 -0.06 4.14
C GLY A 5 14.86 -0.23 5.47
N PHE A 6 14.28 0.85 6.02
CA PHE A 6 13.44 0.75 7.22
C PHE A 6 12.26 -0.22 7.03
N PHE A 7 11.50 -0.09 5.94
CA PHE A 7 10.35 -0.98 5.71
C PHE A 7 10.76 -2.39 5.31
N MET A 8 11.89 -2.58 4.63
CA MET A 8 12.46 -3.91 4.38
C MET A 8 12.80 -4.61 5.70
N ASP A 9 13.50 -3.94 6.62
CA ASP A 9 13.87 -4.52 7.91
C ASP A 9 12.64 -4.77 8.79
N HIS A 10 11.68 -3.85 8.77
CA HIS A 10 10.52 -3.88 9.67
C HIS A 10 9.42 -4.84 9.19
N CYS A 11 9.05 -4.79 7.90
CA CYS A 11 8.01 -5.65 7.32
C CYS A 11 8.51 -7.06 6.98
N ARG A 12 9.83 -7.24 6.82
CA ARG A 12 10.52 -8.51 6.55
C ARG A 12 10.03 -9.27 5.29
N PRO A 13 9.94 -8.62 4.11
CA PRO A 13 9.68 -9.36 2.88
C PRO A 13 10.83 -10.32 2.53
N GLU A 14 10.53 -11.36 1.77
CA GLU A 14 11.52 -12.31 1.27
C GLU A 14 12.35 -11.72 0.12
N SER A 15 11.71 -10.94 -0.75
CA SER A 15 12.32 -10.25 -1.88
C SER A 15 11.70 -8.85 -2.06
N VAL A 16 12.38 -7.99 -2.82
CA VAL A 16 11.86 -6.68 -3.21
C VAL A 16 11.99 -6.51 -4.71
N TYR A 17 10.90 -6.12 -5.37
CA TYR A 17 10.85 -5.70 -6.76
C TYR A 17 10.61 -4.19 -6.83
N VAL A 18 11.43 -3.47 -7.60
CA VAL A 18 11.34 -2.01 -7.74
C VAL A 18 10.91 -1.68 -9.16
N CYS A 19 9.73 -1.08 -9.31
CA CYS A 19 9.17 -0.76 -10.62
C CYS A 19 9.73 0.56 -11.18
N ASP A 20 10.01 0.58 -12.48
CA ASP A 20 10.47 1.74 -13.25
C ASP A 20 9.44 2.30 -14.24
N ASP A 21 8.19 1.80 -14.17
CA ASP A 21 7.07 2.13 -15.07
C ASP A 21 7.29 1.77 -16.55
N SER A 22 8.30 0.94 -16.87
CA SER A 22 8.43 0.37 -18.19
C SER A 22 7.27 -0.57 -18.52
N GLU A 23 7.02 -0.80 -19.81
CA GLU A 23 6.05 -1.80 -20.25
C GLU A 23 6.39 -3.19 -19.71
N HIS A 24 7.68 -3.49 -19.52
CA HIS A 24 8.12 -4.73 -18.89
C HIS A 24 7.55 -4.87 -17.48
N ASP A 25 7.70 -3.85 -16.64
CA ASP A 25 7.25 -3.88 -15.24
C ASP A 25 5.74 -3.92 -15.12
N ILE A 26 5.04 -3.18 -15.99
CA ILE A 26 3.57 -3.23 -16.09
C ILE A 26 3.12 -4.66 -16.40
N GLN A 27 3.76 -5.35 -17.35
CA GLN A 27 3.42 -6.74 -17.68
C GLN A 27 3.87 -7.72 -16.60
N HIS A 28 4.99 -7.45 -15.92
CA HIS A 28 5.46 -8.26 -14.80
C HIS A 28 4.44 -8.26 -13.66
N VAL A 29 4.03 -7.10 -13.17
CA VAL A 29 3.04 -6.97 -12.08
C VAL A 29 1.73 -7.67 -12.45
N ARG A 30 1.20 -7.45 -13.66
CA ARG A 30 -0.02 -8.13 -14.14
C ARG A 30 0.13 -9.65 -14.19
N SER A 31 1.27 -10.15 -14.65
CA SER A 31 1.52 -11.59 -14.72
C SER A 31 1.62 -12.19 -13.32
N ARG A 32 2.26 -11.49 -12.39
CA ARG A 32 2.38 -11.90 -11.00
C ARG A 32 1.04 -11.96 -10.27
N ALA A 33 0.13 -11.00 -10.51
CA ALA A 33 -1.23 -11.05 -9.96
C ALA A 33 -2.00 -12.31 -10.40
N LEU A 34 -1.82 -12.75 -11.65
CA LEU A 34 -2.38 -14.01 -12.15
C LEU A 34 -1.70 -15.24 -11.56
N GLU A 35 -0.36 -15.25 -11.46
CA GLU A 35 0.43 -16.35 -10.88
C GLU A 35 0.15 -16.56 -9.39
N ALA A 36 -0.01 -15.47 -8.64
CA ALA A 36 -0.38 -15.48 -7.23
C ALA A 36 -1.85 -15.87 -7.00
N GLY A 37 -2.66 -15.88 -8.07
CA GLY A 37 -4.09 -16.17 -7.99
C GLY A 37 -4.93 -15.05 -7.39
N GLU A 38 -4.36 -13.84 -7.27
CA GLU A 38 -5.09 -12.63 -6.87
C GLU A 38 -6.08 -12.24 -7.98
N GLU A 39 -5.68 -12.38 -9.25
CA GLU A 39 -6.55 -12.15 -10.40
C GLU A 39 -6.82 -13.43 -11.20
N THR A 40 -7.92 -13.44 -11.95
CA THR A 40 -8.25 -14.49 -12.93
C THR A 40 -8.47 -13.88 -14.31
N ALA A 41 -7.87 -14.48 -15.34
CA ALA A 41 -8.07 -14.04 -16.72
C ALA A 41 -9.51 -14.28 -17.20
N LEU A 42 -10.07 -13.30 -17.93
CA LEU A 42 -11.37 -13.38 -18.56
C LEU A 42 -11.26 -13.78 -20.05
N ALA A 43 -12.40 -14.05 -20.68
CA ALA A 43 -12.46 -14.47 -22.08
C ALA A 43 -11.88 -13.46 -23.07
N LYS A 44 -11.87 -12.16 -22.74
CA LYS A 44 -11.28 -11.11 -23.55
C LYS A 44 -9.82 -10.89 -23.12
N ALA A 45 -8.92 -10.95 -24.10
CA ALA A 45 -7.50 -10.74 -23.87
C ALA A 45 -7.21 -9.42 -23.15
N GLY A 46 -6.35 -9.49 -22.13
CA GLY A 46 -5.96 -8.33 -21.30
C GLY A 46 -7.00 -7.90 -20.26
N GLN A 47 -8.08 -8.65 -20.08
CA GLN A 47 -9.05 -8.40 -19.01
C GLN A 47 -8.95 -9.48 -17.94
N THR A 48 -8.99 -9.03 -16.69
CA THR A 48 -8.93 -9.87 -15.49
C THR A 48 -10.09 -9.54 -14.55
N ILE A 49 -10.27 -10.39 -13.56
CA ILE A 49 -11.21 -10.17 -12.45
C ILE A 49 -10.51 -10.52 -11.13
N HIS A 50 -10.68 -9.65 -10.14
CA HIS A 50 -10.33 -9.89 -8.74
C HIS A 50 -11.61 -10.10 -7.94
N TRP A 51 -11.58 -11.04 -7.00
CA TRP A 51 -12.69 -11.27 -6.07
C TRP A 51 -12.21 -10.98 -4.66
N ASP A 52 -12.60 -9.82 -4.14
CA ASP A 52 -12.28 -9.46 -2.77
C ASP A 52 -12.86 -10.45 -1.76
N ASN A 53 -12.23 -10.53 -0.59
CA ASN A 53 -12.76 -11.30 0.53
C ASN A 53 -14.15 -10.78 0.92
N TYR A 54 -15.06 -11.67 1.35
CA TYR A 54 -16.40 -11.29 1.84
C TYR A 54 -16.37 -10.20 2.93
N GLY A 55 -15.34 -10.16 3.76
CA GLY A 55 -15.15 -9.16 4.82
C GLY A 55 -14.53 -7.84 4.36
N ASP A 56 -14.05 -7.74 3.12
CA ASP A 56 -13.27 -6.60 2.61
C ASP A 56 -13.84 -6.07 1.28
N GLN A 57 -15.14 -5.76 1.28
CA GLN A 57 -15.88 -5.38 0.06
C GLN A 57 -16.00 -3.86 -0.12
N ALA A 58 -15.57 -3.09 0.87
CA ALA A 58 -15.73 -1.65 0.87
C ALA A 58 -14.79 -1.01 1.90
N ARG A 59 -14.55 0.29 1.73
CA ARG A 59 -13.76 1.08 2.67
C ARG A 59 -14.27 0.96 4.11
N ASP A 60 -13.41 0.47 4.99
CA ASP A 60 -13.68 0.39 6.42
C ASP A 60 -13.56 1.76 7.10
N ARG A 61 -14.70 2.42 7.27
CA ARG A 61 -14.77 3.74 7.91
C ARG A 61 -14.43 3.70 9.41
N GLN A 62 -14.63 2.57 10.09
CA GLN A 62 -14.37 2.44 11.52
C GLN A 62 -12.86 2.36 11.78
N ASN A 63 -12.13 1.65 10.92
CA ASN A 63 -10.67 1.54 11.03
C ASN A 63 -9.90 2.63 10.25
N THR A 64 -10.58 3.41 9.39
CA THR A 64 -10.01 4.64 8.80
C THR A 64 -9.90 5.72 9.87
N ARG A 65 -8.69 5.93 10.41
CA ARG A 65 -8.41 6.90 11.47
C ARG A 65 -7.45 8.00 11.03
N ILE A 66 -7.60 9.18 11.59
CA ILE A 66 -6.72 10.33 11.37
C ILE A 66 -5.82 10.48 12.59
N MET A 67 -4.51 10.28 12.41
CA MET A 67 -3.53 10.51 13.47
C MET A 67 -3.31 12.02 13.66
N VAL A 68 -3.47 12.50 14.89
CA VAL A 68 -3.36 13.93 15.21
C VAL A 68 -2.49 14.13 16.45
N PRO A 69 -1.76 15.26 16.58
CA PRO A 69 -1.09 15.60 17.82
C PRO A 69 -2.05 15.56 19.02
N GLY A 70 -1.60 15.07 20.17
CA GLY A 70 -2.45 14.84 21.34
C GLY A 70 -3.23 16.07 21.79
N GLU A 71 -2.63 17.26 21.70
CA GLU A 71 -3.28 18.54 22.01
C GLU A 71 -4.45 18.90 21.07
N LYS A 72 -4.54 18.26 19.90
CA LYS A 72 -5.63 18.48 18.92
C LYS A 72 -6.76 17.49 19.05
N LEU A 73 -6.61 16.39 19.82
CA LEU A 73 -7.60 15.32 19.90
C LEU A 73 -9.00 15.82 20.26
N GLU A 74 -9.11 16.66 21.29
CA GLU A 74 -10.40 17.19 21.73
C GLU A 74 -11.06 18.03 20.63
N SER A 75 -10.30 18.94 20.01
CA SER A 75 -10.78 19.80 18.92
C SER A 75 -11.13 19.04 17.63
N MET A 76 -10.60 17.83 17.45
CA MET A 76 -10.84 16.98 16.28
C MET A 76 -11.76 15.79 16.59
N SER A 77 -12.45 15.81 17.73
CA SER A 77 -13.34 14.74 18.21
C SER A 77 -14.53 14.41 17.29
N ALA A 78 -14.87 15.31 16.35
CA ALA A 78 -15.87 15.05 15.32
C ALA A 78 -15.39 14.12 14.20
N LEU A 79 -14.07 13.90 14.10
CA LEU A 79 -13.43 12.98 13.18
C LEU A 79 -13.09 11.67 13.90
N ASN A 80 -12.86 10.60 13.15
CA ASN A 80 -12.31 9.36 13.70
C ASN A 80 -10.80 9.55 13.98
N ALA A 81 -10.48 10.37 14.98
CA ALA A 81 -9.11 10.76 15.31
C ALA A 81 -8.50 9.83 16.37
N ILE A 82 -7.19 9.63 16.29
CA ILE A 82 -6.38 8.93 17.28
C ILE A 82 -5.13 9.75 17.59
N ASP A 83 -4.59 9.60 18.81
CA ASP A 83 -3.32 10.20 19.15
C ASP A 83 -2.24 9.73 18.17
N LEU A 84 -1.38 10.65 17.74
CA LEU A 84 -0.33 10.38 16.78
C LEU A 84 0.60 9.27 17.26
N GLU A 85 1.04 9.30 18.52
CA GLU A 85 1.96 8.29 19.04
C GLU A 85 1.27 6.94 19.17
N ASP A 86 0.03 6.91 19.64
CA ASP A 86 -0.71 5.66 19.82
C ASP A 86 -1.03 5.00 18.48
N GLY A 87 -1.52 5.78 17.52
CA GLY A 87 -1.78 5.30 16.16
C GLY A 87 -0.50 4.83 15.47
N TYR A 88 0.61 5.56 15.65
CA TYR A 88 1.90 5.17 15.09
C TYR A 88 2.42 3.87 15.72
N LYS A 89 2.37 3.74 17.05
CA LYS A 89 2.77 2.51 17.76
C LYS A 89 1.91 1.32 17.30
N GLU A 90 0.61 1.53 17.12
CA GLU A 90 -0.31 0.50 16.65
C GLU A 90 0.04 0.02 15.24
N ILE A 91 0.15 0.93 14.26
CA ILE A 91 0.42 0.53 12.87
C ILE A 91 1.82 -0.08 12.73
N GLN A 92 2.82 0.41 13.47
CA GLN A 92 4.15 -0.18 13.49
C GLN A 92 4.13 -1.58 14.07
N LYS A 93 3.33 -1.84 15.10
CA LYS A 93 3.16 -3.19 15.65
C LYS A 93 2.51 -4.13 14.63
N ILE A 94 1.48 -3.68 13.91
CA ILE A 94 0.79 -4.47 12.89
C ILE A 94 1.74 -4.80 11.73
N ALA A 95 2.49 -3.81 11.24
CA ALA A 95 3.37 -3.97 10.09
C ALA A 95 4.60 -4.86 10.36
N LYS A 96 4.98 -5.07 11.62
CA LYS A 96 6.20 -5.80 11.96
C LYS A 96 6.13 -7.26 11.50
N GLY A 97 6.98 -7.62 10.54
CA GLY A 97 7.04 -8.96 9.96
C GLY A 97 5.82 -9.35 9.10
N ILE A 98 4.97 -8.41 8.73
CA ILE A 98 3.70 -8.71 8.04
C ILE A 98 3.89 -9.29 6.64
N MET A 99 5.08 -9.12 6.06
CA MET A 99 5.43 -9.58 4.71
C MET A 99 6.35 -10.79 4.71
N GLU A 100 6.55 -11.48 5.84
CA GLU A 100 7.38 -12.70 5.89
C GLU A 100 6.92 -13.74 4.86
N GLY A 101 7.84 -14.17 3.98
CA GLY A 101 7.58 -15.13 2.91
C GLY A 101 6.81 -14.54 1.71
N LYS A 102 6.71 -13.21 1.61
CA LYS A 102 6.10 -12.51 0.48
C LYS A 102 7.12 -11.62 -0.22
N GLU A 103 6.80 -11.28 -1.46
CA GLU A 103 7.57 -10.31 -2.25
C GLU A 103 6.98 -8.92 -2.04
N ALA A 104 7.81 -7.93 -1.74
CA ALA A 104 7.37 -6.55 -1.71
C ALA A 104 7.60 -5.87 -3.05
N ILE A 105 6.68 -5.01 -3.46
CA ILE A 105 6.72 -4.22 -4.67
C ILE A 105 6.85 -2.75 -4.26
N ILE A 106 7.78 -2.05 -4.90
CA ILE A 106 7.99 -0.61 -4.73
C ILE A 106 7.60 0.09 -6.01
N GLN A 107 6.60 0.96 -5.93
CA GLN A 107 6.15 1.78 -7.04
C GLN A 107 6.29 3.26 -6.71
N PHE A 108 6.69 4.03 -7.70
CA PHE A 108 6.80 5.48 -7.62
C PHE A 108 5.64 6.11 -8.39
N PHE A 109 4.94 7.04 -7.75
CA PHE A 109 3.79 7.69 -8.35
C PHE A 109 3.91 9.21 -8.24
N SER A 110 3.08 9.91 -9.01
CA SER A 110 2.88 11.34 -8.85
C SER A 110 1.41 11.66 -8.60
N GLU A 111 1.14 12.39 -7.52
CA GLU A 111 -0.15 13.05 -7.34
C GLU A 111 -0.14 14.35 -8.17
N GLY A 112 -0.88 14.31 -9.28
CA GLY A 112 -0.93 15.38 -10.28
C GLY A 112 0.03 15.16 -11.46
N PRO A 113 0.03 16.07 -12.46
CA PRO A 113 0.90 15.95 -13.64
C PRO A 113 2.38 15.95 -13.25
N THR A 114 3.22 15.14 -13.90
CA THR A 114 4.64 14.95 -13.52
C THR A 114 5.55 16.16 -13.73
N GLU A 115 5.18 17.09 -14.61
CA GLU A 115 5.94 18.32 -14.91
C GLU A 115 5.36 19.58 -14.24
N SER A 116 4.50 19.40 -13.24
CA SER A 116 3.88 20.51 -12.51
C SER A 116 4.78 20.96 -11.35
N PRO A 117 4.87 22.27 -11.03
CA PRO A 117 5.48 22.71 -9.77
C PRO A 117 4.67 22.30 -8.53
N PHE A 118 3.44 21.80 -8.71
CA PHE A 118 2.57 21.31 -7.65
C PHE A 118 2.56 19.78 -7.52
N THR A 119 3.40 19.07 -8.26
CA THR A 119 3.48 17.61 -8.19
C THR A 119 3.92 17.17 -6.80
N VAL A 120 3.21 16.19 -6.24
CA VAL A 120 3.62 15.52 -5.00
C VAL A 120 4.08 14.10 -5.36
N PRO A 121 5.39 13.77 -5.19
CA PRO A 121 5.88 12.42 -5.43
C PRO A 121 5.45 11.49 -4.30
N CYS A 122 5.02 10.28 -4.66
CA CYS A 122 4.52 9.28 -3.74
C CYS A 122 5.24 7.95 -3.96
N ILE A 123 5.37 7.16 -2.90
CA ILE A 123 5.91 5.79 -2.96
C ILE A 123 4.86 4.86 -2.37
N GLN A 124 4.58 3.76 -3.06
CA GLN A 124 3.83 2.64 -2.53
C GLN A 124 4.80 1.48 -2.26
N PHE A 125 4.67 0.88 -1.07
CA PHE A 125 5.38 -0.33 -0.66
C PHE A 125 4.31 -1.35 -0.27
N THR A 126 4.13 -2.39 -1.09
CA THR A 126 3.00 -3.32 -0.99
C THR A 126 3.45 -4.76 -1.21
N ASP A 127 2.76 -5.72 -0.61
CA ASP A 127 2.91 -7.16 -0.85
C ASP A 127 1.75 -7.76 -1.65
N SER A 128 0.84 -6.91 -2.15
CA SER A 128 -0.26 -7.24 -3.06
C SER A 128 0.13 -6.92 -4.50
N TRP A 129 -0.11 -7.84 -5.42
CA TRP A 129 0.13 -7.67 -6.87
C TRP A 129 -1.08 -7.07 -7.61
N TYR A 130 -2.29 -7.23 -7.07
CA TYR A 130 -3.50 -6.47 -7.41
C TYR A 130 -3.40 -5.02 -6.91
#